data_AF-A0A3D0N1C8-F1
#
_entry.id   AF-A0A3D0N1C8-F1
#
_cell.length_a   1.000
_cell.length_b   1.000
_cell.length_c   1.000
_cell.angle_alpha   90.00
_cell.angle_beta   90.00
_cell.angle_gamma   90.00
#
_symmetry.space_group_name_H-M   'P 1'
#
loop_
_entity.id
_entity.type
_entity.pdbx_description
1 polymer ?
#
loop_
_entity_poly.entity_id
_entity_poly.type
_entity_poly.pdbx_seq_one_letter_code
_entity_poly.pdbx_strand_id
1 'polypeptide(L)'
;SIALTDRPEEAGAGAPAPSIAQVRRIPAGDGATALEVRQAAGPSDRFVYAGTPGAAVQAGDLSLDGSFGHLRMDGERVVQAHMIGRSLSAPGFSLQLAHGEHTGEIVRIDYERNLVYVDADLPTDGRLRFQTVIFDSPDYSRNTSYTIYDIRREGDLCVIDLGRQRIILGQGTLDQAPPTPTRLTSLTPHPYTRPTFFAGKGVAKADFTTITQVQRVQSAQPFIVDVRSSAGFEQGDTFYYLDLRPGDSFVIRNWAALTVADDGSAEVVATDDVELTIAGQRVEAAVRWPSG
;
A
#
# COMPACT_ATOMS: atom_id res chain seq x y z
N SER A 1 -21.71 57.85 21.25
CA SER A 1 -22.61 57.71 20.09
C SER A 1 -21.79 57.16 18.95
N ILE A 2 -21.93 55.86 18.68
CA ILE A 2 -21.38 55.20 17.50
C ILE A 2 -22.60 54.59 16.81
N ALA A 3 -22.90 55.06 15.60
CA ALA A 3 -24.01 54.57 14.81
C ALA A 3 -23.70 53.15 14.32
N LEU A 4 -24.57 52.21 14.68
CA LEU A 4 -24.61 50.89 14.06
C LEU A 4 -25.27 51.05 12.69
N THR A 5 -24.49 50.87 11.62
CA THR A 5 -25.05 50.68 10.27
C THR A 5 -25.69 49.30 10.18
N ASP A 6 -26.96 49.27 9.82
CA ASP A 6 -27.71 48.06 9.53
C ASP A 6 -27.01 47.21 8.46
N ARG A 7 -26.88 45.91 8.71
CA ARG A 7 -26.43 44.94 7.71
C ARG A 7 -27.47 44.89 6.57
N PRO A 8 -27.04 44.81 5.30
CA PRO A 8 -27.98 44.59 4.20
C PRO A 8 -28.69 43.25 4.42
N GLU A 9 -30.01 43.21 4.20
CA GLU A 9 -30.78 41.96 4.16
C GLU A 9 -30.11 40.98 3.19
N GLU A 10 -29.67 39.83 3.72
CA GLU A 10 -29.33 38.67 2.91
C GLU A 10 -30.60 38.25 2.18
N ALA A 11 -30.69 38.63 0.90
CA ALA A 11 -31.70 38.12 -0.01
C ALA A 11 -31.68 36.58 0.08
N GLY A 12 -32.81 36.01 0.48
CA GLY A 12 -32.96 34.59 0.79
C GLY A 12 -32.47 33.69 -0.34
N ALA A 13 -31.25 33.17 -0.19
CA ALA A 13 -30.82 31.98 -0.91
C ALA A 13 -31.65 30.83 -0.33
N GLY A 14 -32.64 30.35 -1.11
CA GLY A 14 -33.38 29.15 -0.76
C GLY A 14 -32.43 27.98 -0.45
N ALA A 15 -32.90 27.01 0.34
CA ALA A 15 -32.09 25.85 0.71
C ALA A 15 -31.46 25.21 -0.56
N PRO A 16 -30.15 24.93 -0.57
CA PRO A 16 -29.48 24.40 -1.73
C PRO A 16 -30.11 23.06 -2.13
N ALA A 17 -30.46 22.91 -3.40
CA ALA A 17 -30.97 21.67 -3.93
C ALA A 17 -29.91 20.55 -3.80
N PRO A 18 -30.31 19.30 -3.49
CA PRO A 18 -29.37 18.20 -3.37
C PRO A 18 -28.70 17.92 -4.72
N SER A 19 -27.37 17.78 -4.71
CA SER A 19 -26.58 17.44 -5.90
C SER A 19 -26.68 15.96 -6.29
N ILE A 20 -27.05 15.09 -5.34
CA ILE A 20 -27.28 13.66 -5.55
C ILE A 20 -28.77 13.43 -5.76
N ALA A 21 -29.15 12.88 -6.91
CA ALA A 21 -30.52 12.52 -7.23
C ALA A 21 -30.89 11.12 -6.70
N GLN A 22 -29.95 10.18 -6.76
CA GLN A 22 -30.20 8.79 -6.38
C GLN A 22 -28.91 8.09 -5.94
N VAL A 23 -29.03 7.20 -4.95
CA VAL A 23 -28.03 6.18 -4.65
C VAL A 23 -28.73 4.83 -4.70
N ARG A 24 -28.19 3.88 -5.47
CA ARG A 24 -28.70 2.50 -5.51
C ARG A 24 -27.58 1.49 -5.31
N ARG A 25 -27.90 0.39 -4.64
CA ARG A 25 -26.99 -0.77 -4.59
C ARG A 25 -27.05 -1.50 -5.92
N ILE A 26 -25.89 -1.91 -6.42
CA ILE A 26 -25.77 -2.78 -7.59
C ILE A 26 -25.62 -4.23 -7.07
N PRO A 27 -26.34 -5.22 -7.62
CA PRO A 27 -26.09 -6.62 -7.30
C PRO A 27 -24.62 -6.97 -7.56
N ALA A 28 -23.93 -7.53 -6.58
CA ALA A 28 -22.53 -7.89 -6.67
C ALA A 28 -22.31 -9.32 -6.17
N GLY A 29 -21.26 -9.97 -6.67
CA GLY A 29 -20.83 -11.28 -6.18
C GLY A 29 -20.49 -11.28 -4.68
N ASP A 30 -20.37 -12.48 -4.11
CA ASP A 30 -20.10 -12.67 -2.70
C ASP A 30 -18.83 -11.91 -2.24
N GLY A 31 -18.92 -11.27 -1.07
CA GLY A 31 -17.82 -10.48 -0.51
C GLY A 31 -17.64 -9.09 -1.10
N ALA A 32 -18.33 -8.76 -2.19
CA ALA A 32 -18.24 -7.45 -2.83
C ALA A 32 -19.42 -6.52 -2.49
N THR A 33 -19.16 -5.22 -2.57
CA THR A 33 -20.17 -4.16 -2.45
C THR A 33 -20.06 -3.24 -3.63
N ALA A 34 -21.19 -2.99 -4.30
CA ALA A 34 -21.26 -2.08 -5.42
C ALA A 34 -22.46 -1.14 -5.31
N LEU A 35 -22.29 0.09 -5.80
CA LEU A 35 -23.33 1.11 -5.78
C LEU A 35 -23.20 2.04 -7.00
N GLU A 36 -24.33 2.61 -7.41
CA GLU A 36 -24.39 3.71 -8.37
C GLU A 36 -24.94 4.95 -7.66
N VAL A 37 -24.25 6.07 -7.84
CA VAL A 37 -24.68 7.41 -7.44
C VAL A 37 -25.03 8.18 -8.70
N ARG A 38 -26.28 8.64 -8.83
CA ARG A 38 -26.70 9.52 -9.94
C ARG A 38 -26.74 10.95 -9.43
N GLN A 39 -26.08 11.85 -10.14
CA GLN A 39 -26.10 13.27 -9.85
C GLN A 39 -27.33 13.92 -10.50
N ALA A 40 -27.88 14.95 -9.87
CA ALA A 40 -29.03 15.70 -10.42
C ALA A 40 -28.69 16.37 -11.77
N ALA A 41 -27.42 16.64 -12.03
CA ALA A 41 -26.92 17.23 -13.26
C ALA A 41 -26.76 16.23 -14.43
N GLY A 42 -26.99 14.92 -14.22
CA GLY A 42 -26.92 13.89 -15.27
C GLY A 42 -25.85 12.81 -15.07
N PRO A 43 -24.59 13.14 -14.72
CA PRO A 43 -23.55 12.13 -14.55
C PRO A 43 -23.87 11.09 -13.48
N SER A 44 -23.26 9.91 -13.61
CA SER A 44 -23.36 8.88 -12.58
C SER A 44 -22.00 8.28 -12.26
N ASP A 45 -21.79 7.96 -10.99
CA ASP A 45 -20.58 7.33 -10.48
C ASP A 45 -20.94 5.90 -10.05
N ARG A 46 -20.24 4.90 -10.58
CA ARG A 46 -20.41 3.49 -10.21
C ARG A 46 -19.18 3.01 -9.48
N PHE A 47 -19.37 2.40 -8.32
CA PHE A 47 -18.30 1.92 -7.45
C PHE A 47 -18.44 0.42 -7.23
N VAL A 48 -17.30 -0.28 -7.18
CA VAL A 48 -17.20 -1.68 -6.78
C VAL A 48 -16.03 -1.81 -5.79
N TYR A 49 -16.28 -2.41 -4.65
CA TYR A 49 -15.28 -2.75 -3.64
C TYR A 49 -15.34 -4.25 -3.37
N ALA A 50 -14.23 -4.95 -3.56
CA ALA A 50 -14.13 -6.41 -3.40
C ALA A 50 -13.34 -6.83 -2.14
N GLY A 51 -12.79 -5.87 -1.38
CA GLY A 51 -12.06 -6.13 -0.14
C GLY A 51 -10.67 -6.73 -0.36
N THR A 52 -10.60 -8.03 -0.63
CA THR A 52 -9.35 -8.77 -0.82
C THR A 52 -9.13 -9.00 -2.32
N PRO A 53 -7.95 -8.66 -2.87
CA PRO A 53 -7.57 -9.07 -4.22
C PRO A 53 -7.73 -10.59 -4.39
N GLY A 54 -8.33 -11.03 -5.50
CA GLY A 54 -8.74 -12.41 -5.70
C GLY A 54 -9.38 -12.62 -7.07
N ALA A 55 -10.32 -13.56 -7.18
CA ALA A 55 -11.03 -13.78 -8.43
C ALA A 55 -11.82 -12.53 -8.86
N ALA A 56 -11.97 -12.33 -10.17
CA ALA A 56 -12.75 -11.23 -10.72
C ALA A 56 -14.19 -11.26 -10.20
N VAL A 57 -14.66 -10.09 -9.75
CA VAL A 57 -16.00 -9.88 -9.21
C VAL A 57 -16.88 -9.25 -10.27
N GLN A 58 -18.09 -9.80 -10.43
CA GLN A 58 -19.15 -9.18 -11.23
C GLN A 58 -20.08 -8.35 -10.33
N ALA A 59 -20.39 -7.14 -10.78
CA ALA A 59 -21.31 -6.20 -10.14
C ALA A 59 -22.22 -5.56 -11.18
N GLY A 60 -23.39 -6.15 -11.41
CA GLY A 60 -24.29 -5.75 -12.49
C GLY A 60 -23.62 -5.96 -13.85
N ASP A 61 -23.37 -4.87 -14.57
CA ASP A 61 -22.64 -4.85 -15.85
C ASP A 61 -21.15 -4.52 -15.69
N LEU A 62 -20.66 -4.29 -14.47
CA LEU A 62 -19.25 -4.06 -14.19
C LEU A 62 -18.53 -5.36 -13.81
N SER A 63 -17.30 -5.51 -14.28
CA SER A 63 -16.37 -6.54 -13.83
C SER A 63 -15.12 -5.88 -13.25
N LEU A 64 -14.65 -6.39 -12.10
CA LEU A 64 -13.43 -5.93 -11.43
C LEU A 64 -12.56 -7.13 -11.08
N ASP A 65 -11.34 -7.16 -11.59
CA ASP A 65 -10.24 -7.97 -11.05
C ASP A 65 -9.34 -7.04 -10.22
N GLY A 66 -9.58 -6.95 -8.92
CA GLY A 66 -8.95 -5.96 -8.05
C GLY A 66 -9.70 -5.73 -6.74
N SER A 67 -9.23 -4.77 -5.94
CA SER A 67 -9.87 -4.42 -4.66
C SER A 67 -10.87 -3.27 -4.77
N PHE A 68 -10.66 -2.36 -5.73
CA PHE A 68 -11.50 -1.17 -5.91
C PHE A 68 -11.60 -0.80 -7.39
N GLY A 69 -12.83 -0.48 -7.82
CA GLY A 69 -13.12 0.06 -9.14
C GLY A 69 -14.13 1.20 -9.05
N HIS A 70 -13.93 2.22 -9.87
CA HIS A 70 -14.82 3.37 -10.00
C HIS A 70 -14.91 3.78 -11.47
N LEU A 71 -16.14 3.99 -11.95
CA LEU A 71 -16.41 4.58 -13.26
C LEU A 71 -17.29 5.82 -13.08
N ARG A 72 -16.88 6.94 -13.68
CA ARG A 72 -17.76 8.08 -13.89
C ARG A 72 -18.30 8.01 -15.31
N MET A 73 -19.62 8.06 -15.41
CA MET A 73 -20.38 7.96 -16.65
C MET A 73 -21.06 9.30 -16.97
N ASP A 74 -21.02 9.69 -18.23
CA ASP A 74 -21.84 10.71 -18.84
C ASP A 74 -22.77 10.03 -19.86
N GLY A 75 -24.02 9.79 -19.46
CA GLY A 75 -24.89 8.83 -20.16
C GLY A 75 -24.29 7.42 -20.14
N GLU A 76 -24.03 6.86 -21.32
CA GLU A 76 -23.38 5.55 -21.50
C GLU A 76 -21.85 5.65 -21.68
N ARG A 77 -21.30 6.87 -21.78
CA ARG A 77 -19.87 7.09 -22.00
C ARG A 77 -19.11 7.10 -20.68
N VAL A 78 -18.05 6.31 -20.57
CA VAL A 78 -17.07 6.44 -19.48
C VAL A 78 -16.25 7.71 -19.72
N VAL A 79 -16.27 8.63 -18.76
CA VAL A 79 -15.47 9.87 -18.78
C VAL A 79 -14.31 9.84 -17.79
N GLN A 80 -14.42 9.03 -16.72
CA GLN A 80 -13.30 8.77 -15.80
C GLN A 80 -13.36 7.34 -15.28
N ALA A 81 -12.20 6.77 -14.98
CA ALA A 81 -12.10 5.49 -14.29
C ALA A 81 -10.98 5.51 -13.26
N HIS A 82 -11.19 4.86 -12.11
CA HIS A 82 -10.14 4.58 -11.13
C HIS A 82 -10.17 3.10 -10.78
N MET A 83 -9.00 2.48 -10.68
CA MET A 83 -8.88 1.06 -10.38
C MET A 83 -7.67 0.81 -9.47
N ILE A 84 -7.84 -0.08 -8.50
CA ILE A 84 -6.75 -0.75 -7.79
C ILE A 84 -6.89 -2.25 -8.06
N GLY A 85 -5.96 -2.82 -8.82
CA GLY A 85 -6.02 -4.18 -9.32
C GLY A 85 -5.60 -4.30 -10.79
N ARG A 86 -6.02 -5.40 -11.43
CA ARG A 86 -5.63 -5.77 -12.79
C ARG A 86 -6.58 -5.27 -13.86
N SER A 87 -7.89 -5.38 -13.68
CA SER A 87 -8.84 -4.96 -14.74
C SER A 87 -10.17 -4.43 -14.20
N LEU A 88 -10.70 -3.44 -14.92
CA LEU A 88 -12.02 -2.85 -14.70
C LEU A 88 -12.72 -2.72 -16.05
N SER A 89 -13.88 -3.34 -16.19
CA SER A 89 -14.64 -3.31 -17.44
C SER A 89 -16.13 -3.10 -17.23
N ALA A 90 -16.77 -2.57 -18.28
CA ALA A 90 -18.20 -2.33 -18.41
C ALA A 90 -18.55 -2.46 -19.92
N PRO A 91 -19.84 -2.45 -20.32
CA PRO A 91 -20.19 -2.54 -21.74
C PRO A 91 -19.47 -1.47 -22.58
N GLY A 92 -18.69 -1.92 -23.58
CA GLY A 92 -17.92 -1.04 -24.46
C GLY A 92 -16.66 -0.43 -23.85
N PHE A 93 -16.31 -0.74 -22.60
CA PHE A 93 -15.16 -0.18 -21.89
C PHE A 93 -14.30 -1.26 -21.21
N SER A 94 -12.98 -1.16 -21.32
CA SER A 94 -12.05 -1.95 -20.52
C SER A 94 -10.78 -1.17 -20.24
N LEU A 95 -10.36 -1.14 -18.97
CA LEU A 95 -9.06 -0.68 -18.53
C LEU A 95 -8.32 -1.85 -17.88
N GLN A 96 -7.18 -2.23 -18.43
CA GLN A 96 -6.42 -3.39 -17.99
C GLN A 96 -4.95 -3.02 -17.78
N LEU A 97 -4.39 -3.49 -16.67
CA LEU A 97 -2.97 -3.48 -16.38
C LEU A 97 -2.36 -4.86 -16.66
N ALA A 98 -1.07 -4.89 -16.98
CA ALA A 98 -0.35 -6.15 -17.18
C ALA A 98 -0.43 -7.04 -15.92
N HIS A 99 -0.24 -6.44 -14.74
CA HIS A 99 -0.34 -7.09 -13.44
C HIS A 99 -1.27 -6.29 -12.49
N GLY A 100 -2.02 -7.00 -11.65
CA GLY A 100 -2.81 -6.36 -10.59
C GLY A 100 -1.96 -5.94 -9.38
N GLU A 101 -0.83 -6.61 -9.20
CA GLU A 101 0.16 -6.34 -8.16
C GLU A 101 1.50 -6.97 -8.55
N HIS A 102 2.58 -6.43 -8.01
CA HIS A 102 3.88 -7.09 -7.98
C HIS A 102 4.10 -7.72 -6.61
N THR A 103 4.53 -8.98 -6.58
CA THR A 103 4.78 -9.74 -5.35
C THR A 103 6.09 -10.51 -5.47
N GLY A 104 6.62 -10.94 -4.32
CA GLY A 104 7.83 -11.75 -4.21
C GLY A 104 8.33 -11.82 -2.78
N GLU A 105 9.57 -12.24 -2.59
CA GLU A 105 10.21 -12.39 -1.29
C GLU A 105 11.47 -11.54 -1.17
N ILE A 106 11.79 -11.14 0.07
CA ILE A 106 13.05 -10.49 0.38
C ILE A 106 14.16 -11.55 0.38
N VAL A 107 15.16 -11.40 -0.48
CA VAL A 107 16.35 -12.26 -0.51
C VAL A 107 17.41 -11.75 0.47
N ARG A 108 17.61 -10.43 0.55
CA ARG A 108 18.64 -9.80 1.38
C ARG A 108 18.27 -8.35 1.71
N ILE A 109 18.80 -7.82 2.81
CA ILE A 109 18.63 -6.42 3.20
C ILE A 109 20.00 -5.80 3.49
N ASP A 110 20.21 -4.59 2.99
CA ASP A 110 21.24 -3.67 3.49
C ASP A 110 20.57 -2.71 4.47
N TYR A 111 20.71 -3.00 5.77
CA TYR A 111 20.06 -2.24 6.84
C TYR A 111 20.63 -0.84 7.03
N GLU A 112 21.87 -0.60 6.61
CA GLU A 112 22.50 0.72 6.73
C GLU A 112 21.99 1.67 5.66
N ARG A 113 21.70 1.15 4.46
CA ARG A 113 21.26 1.94 3.31
C ARG A 113 19.75 1.84 3.03
N ASN A 114 19.01 1.05 3.82
CA ASN A 114 17.59 0.75 3.61
C ASN A 114 17.29 0.17 2.21
N LEU A 115 18.16 -0.73 1.74
CA LEU A 115 17.99 -1.39 0.44
C LEU A 115 17.46 -2.81 0.64
N VAL A 116 16.34 -3.12 0.00
CA VAL A 116 15.69 -4.42 0.07
C VAL A 116 15.86 -5.13 -1.26
N TYR A 117 16.58 -6.24 -1.26
CA TYR A 117 16.82 -7.06 -2.44
C TYR A 117 15.74 -8.12 -2.54
N VAL A 118 15.07 -8.21 -3.68
CA VAL A 118 13.92 -9.09 -3.91
C VAL A 118 14.10 -9.95 -5.16
N ASP A 119 13.46 -11.12 -5.17
CA ASP A 119 13.44 -12.09 -6.27
C ASP A 119 12.27 -11.89 -7.24
N ALA A 120 11.91 -10.63 -7.49
CA ALA A 120 10.83 -10.27 -8.39
C ALA A 120 11.35 -9.42 -9.55
N ASP A 121 10.72 -9.57 -10.73
CA ASP A 121 10.93 -8.64 -11.83
C ASP A 121 10.05 -7.41 -11.66
N LEU A 122 10.69 -6.31 -11.25
CA LEU A 122 10.04 -5.03 -11.01
C LEU A 122 10.44 -4.02 -12.08
N PRO A 123 9.52 -3.16 -12.55
CA PRO A 123 9.85 -2.11 -13.51
C PRO A 123 10.84 -1.12 -12.90
N THR A 124 11.87 -0.77 -13.68
CA THR A 124 13.00 0.10 -13.27
C THR A 124 12.96 1.48 -13.94
N ASP A 125 11.87 1.79 -14.66
CA ASP A 125 11.68 3.05 -15.38
C ASP A 125 11.13 4.19 -14.51
N GLY A 126 11.03 3.95 -13.20
CA GLY A 126 10.56 4.92 -12.22
C GLY A 126 9.05 4.95 -12.00
N ARG A 127 8.25 4.12 -12.70
CA ARG A 127 6.78 4.13 -12.53
C ARG A 127 6.29 3.75 -11.13
N LEU A 128 7.12 3.03 -10.37
CA LEU A 128 6.83 2.64 -8.97
C LEU A 128 7.39 3.61 -7.94
N ARG A 129 8.02 4.73 -8.34
CA ARG A 129 8.45 5.75 -7.38
C ARG A 129 7.26 6.34 -6.64
N PHE A 130 7.48 6.60 -5.36
CA PHE A 130 6.49 7.10 -4.40
C PHE A 130 5.28 6.17 -4.18
N GLN A 131 5.28 4.97 -4.77
CA GLN A 131 4.27 3.97 -4.49
C GLN A 131 4.53 3.29 -3.14
N THR A 132 3.50 2.65 -2.60
CA THR A 132 3.61 1.91 -1.33
C THR A 132 4.00 0.46 -1.60
N VAL A 133 5.03 0.00 -0.91
CA VAL A 133 5.32 -1.42 -0.75
C VAL A 133 4.86 -1.85 0.64
N ILE A 134 4.19 -2.99 0.73
CA ILE A 134 3.76 -3.60 1.99
C ILE A 134 4.58 -4.88 2.16
N PHE A 135 5.24 -5.03 3.30
CA PHE A 135 5.97 -6.23 3.67
C PHE A 135 5.22 -7.00 4.75
N ASP A 136 5.19 -8.32 4.64
CA ASP A 136 4.46 -9.19 5.55
C ASP A 136 5.22 -10.48 5.87
N SER A 137 4.82 -11.12 6.96
CA SER A 137 5.29 -12.44 7.36
C SER A 137 4.19 -13.10 8.19
N PRO A 138 3.92 -14.41 8.04
CA PRO A 138 2.94 -15.10 8.88
C PRO A 138 3.31 -15.07 10.38
N ASP A 139 4.58 -14.81 10.69
CA ASP A 139 5.07 -14.67 12.06
C ASP A 139 4.77 -13.29 12.68
N TYR A 140 4.35 -12.30 11.87
CA TYR A 140 4.15 -10.93 12.33
C TYR A 140 2.73 -10.68 12.83
N SER A 141 2.61 -9.88 13.89
CA SER A 141 1.31 -9.43 14.39
C SER A 141 0.61 -8.43 13.45
N ARG A 142 1.36 -7.84 12.51
CA ARG A 142 0.91 -6.89 11.50
C ARG A 142 1.97 -6.74 10.42
N ASN A 143 1.55 -6.43 9.21
CA ASN A 143 2.42 -5.98 8.14
C ASN A 143 2.97 -4.57 8.41
N THR A 144 3.95 -4.18 7.59
CA THR A 144 4.55 -2.86 7.61
C THR A 144 4.55 -2.29 6.19
N SER A 145 4.52 -0.96 6.05
CA SER A 145 4.48 -0.31 4.76
C SER A 145 5.51 0.81 4.67
N TYR A 146 6.09 0.93 3.47
CA TYR A 146 7.09 1.94 3.15
C TYR A 146 6.77 2.57 1.80
N THR A 147 7.24 3.80 1.61
CA THR A 147 7.25 4.45 0.30
C THR A 147 8.48 4.01 -0.50
N ILE A 148 8.29 3.63 -1.75
CA ILE A 148 9.39 3.29 -2.66
C ILE A 148 10.06 4.58 -3.10
N TYR A 149 11.35 4.73 -2.81
CA TYR A 149 12.15 5.85 -3.31
C TYR A 149 12.60 5.60 -4.74
N ASP A 150 13.13 4.40 -5.02
CA ASP A 150 13.53 3.99 -6.36
C ASP A 150 13.56 2.45 -6.48
N ILE A 151 13.55 1.97 -7.73
CA ILE A 151 13.77 0.55 -8.03
C ILE A 151 14.85 0.44 -9.10
N ARG A 152 15.83 -0.42 -8.86
CA ARG A 152 16.91 -0.72 -9.82
C ARG A 152 17.22 -2.20 -9.85
N ARG A 153 17.83 -2.65 -10.94
CA ARG A 153 18.30 -4.03 -11.08
C ARG A 153 19.78 -4.11 -10.69
N GLU A 154 20.12 -5.07 -9.84
CA GLU A 154 21.50 -5.39 -9.44
C GLU A 154 21.74 -6.89 -9.64
N GLY A 155 22.35 -7.26 -10.76
CA GLY A 155 22.45 -8.66 -11.19
C GLY A 155 21.08 -9.26 -11.48
N ASP A 156 20.79 -10.42 -10.89
CA ASP A 156 19.53 -11.13 -11.09
C ASP A 156 18.38 -10.63 -10.20
N LEU A 157 18.67 -9.77 -9.21
CA LEU A 157 17.70 -9.25 -8.26
C LEU A 157 17.28 -7.82 -8.59
N CYS A 158 16.07 -7.46 -8.17
CA CYS A 158 15.65 -6.07 -8.07
C CYS A 158 15.93 -5.55 -6.65
N VAL A 159 16.24 -4.26 -6.56
CA VAL A 159 16.50 -3.55 -5.30
C VAL A 159 15.44 -2.48 -5.14
N ILE A 160 14.64 -2.61 -4.08
CA ILE A 160 13.72 -1.59 -3.62
C ILE A 160 14.49 -0.69 -2.66
N ASP A 161 14.68 0.56 -3.06
CA ASP A 161 15.28 1.60 -2.23
C ASP A 161 14.18 2.27 -1.40
N LEU A 162 14.28 2.21 -0.07
CA LEU A 162 13.31 2.83 0.84
C LEU A 162 13.74 4.26 1.24
N GLY A 163 14.81 4.78 0.65
CA GLY A 163 15.34 6.10 0.90
C GLY A 163 15.73 6.30 2.37
N ARG A 164 15.22 7.38 2.98
CA ARG A 164 15.57 7.77 4.36
C ARG A 164 14.66 7.15 5.43
N GLN A 165 13.73 6.27 5.06
CA GLN A 165 12.82 5.62 6.00
C GLN A 165 13.58 4.61 6.85
N ARG A 166 13.39 4.65 8.19
CA ARG A 166 14.08 3.75 9.10
C ARG A 166 13.40 2.38 9.10
N ILE A 167 14.17 1.34 8.76
CA ILE A 167 13.74 -0.07 8.90
C ILE A 167 14.24 -0.73 10.19
N ILE A 168 14.79 0.08 11.11
CA ILE A 168 15.16 -0.28 12.48
C ILE A 168 14.08 0.26 13.42
N LEU A 169 13.41 -0.63 14.14
CA LEU A 169 12.28 -0.32 15.01
C LEU A 169 12.71 0.24 16.38
N GLY A 170 13.91 -0.11 16.81
CA GLY A 170 14.41 0.29 18.11
C GLY A 170 15.78 -0.30 18.41
N GLN A 171 16.36 0.13 19.52
CA GLN A 171 17.68 -0.29 19.95
C GLN A 171 17.68 -0.59 21.46
N GLY A 172 18.63 -1.41 21.89
CA GLY A 172 18.95 -1.67 23.28
C GLY A 172 20.42 -2.03 23.46
N THR A 173 20.81 -2.27 24.71
CA THR A 173 22.17 -2.66 25.06
C THR A 173 22.10 -3.86 26.00
N LEU A 174 23.01 -4.81 25.82
CA LEU A 174 23.12 -5.96 26.72
C LEU A 174 23.97 -5.58 27.94
N ASP A 175 23.32 -5.28 29.07
CA ASP A 175 24.03 -4.87 30.29
C ASP A 175 24.85 -6.00 30.92
N GLN A 176 24.54 -7.25 30.55
CA GLN A 176 25.23 -8.47 30.96
C GLN A 176 25.29 -9.44 29.76
N ALA A 177 26.20 -10.42 29.84
CA ALA A 177 26.24 -11.49 28.85
C ALA A 177 24.90 -12.25 28.84
N PRO A 178 24.49 -12.84 27.69
CA PRO A 178 23.25 -13.60 27.60
C PRO A 178 23.11 -14.63 28.74
N PRO A 179 22.08 -14.53 29.59
CA PRO A 179 21.95 -15.41 30.77
C PRO A 179 21.61 -16.86 30.40
N THR A 180 21.09 -17.10 29.18
CA THR A 180 20.88 -18.43 28.62
C THR A 180 21.14 -18.39 27.10
N PRO A 181 21.32 -19.55 26.43
CA PRO A 181 21.51 -19.60 24.98
C PRO A 181 20.39 -18.99 24.13
N THR A 182 19.23 -18.66 24.71
CA THR A 182 18.04 -18.16 24.02
C THR A 182 17.47 -16.89 24.64
N ARG A 183 18.25 -16.18 25.46
CA ARG A 183 17.75 -15.00 26.18
C ARG A 183 18.74 -13.86 26.16
N LEU A 184 18.23 -12.68 25.79
CA LEU A 184 18.91 -11.40 25.95
C LEU A 184 18.19 -10.59 27.04
N THR A 185 18.94 -9.73 27.73
CA THR A 185 18.39 -8.81 28.73
C THR A 185 18.92 -7.39 28.54
N SER A 186 18.06 -6.40 28.73
CA SER A 186 18.39 -4.97 28.57
C SER A 186 17.74 -4.16 29.69
N LEU A 187 18.46 -3.19 30.25
CA LEU A 187 17.93 -2.20 31.19
C LEU A 187 17.21 -1.06 30.46
N THR A 188 17.37 -0.95 29.14
CA THR A 188 16.64 0.01 28.32
C THR A 188 15.17 -0.43 28.21
N PRO A 189 14.20 0.34 28.73
CA PRO A 189 12.79 0.02 28.55
C PRO A 189 12.39 0.25 27.09
N HIS A 190 11.72 -0.72 26.48
CA HIS A 190 11.25 -0.62 25.10
C HIS A 190 9.74 -0.32 25.08
N PRO A 191 9.30 0.92 24.77
CA PRO A 191 7.90 1.36 24.96
C PRO A 191 6.87 0.74 23.98
N TYR A 192 7.31 -0.02 22.97
CA TYR A 192 6.44 -0.67 21.98
C TYR A 192 5.88 -2.03 22.43
N THR A 193 5.90 -2.35 23.72
CA THR A 193 5.61 -3.70 24.23
C THR A 193 4.12 -4.01 24.32
N ARG A 194 3.48 -4.19 23.16
CA ARG A 194 2.55 -5.32 23.08
C ARG A 194 3.43 -6.58 22.96
N PRO A 195 3.22 -7.63 23.76
CA PRO A 195 4.11 -8.80 23.81
C PRO A 195 4.38 -9.46 22.45
N THR A 196 3.47 -9.26 21.48
CA THR A 196 3.49 -9.88 20.15
C THR A 196 4.06 -9.00 19.05
N PHE A 197 4.39 -7.72 19.30
CA PHE A 197 4.80 -6.82 18.21
C PHE A 197 6.16 -7.22 17.61
N PHE A 198 7.12 -7.57 18.45
CA PHE A 198 8.44 -8.01 18.02
C PHE A 198 8.51 -9.51 17.73
N ALA A 199 7.47 -10.29 18.06
CA ALA A 199 7.46 -11.71 17.75
C ALA A 199 7.62 -11.91 16.23
N GLY A 200 8.48 -12.83 15.85
CA GLY A 200 8.78 -13.10 14.45
C GLY A 200 9.91 -12.24 13.87
N LYS A 201 10.14 -11.03 14.40
CA LYS A 201 11.07 -10.04 13.84
C LYS A 201 12.53 -10.34 14.15
N GLY A 202 13.43 -9.73 13.38
CA GLY A 202 14.87 -9.84 13.58
C GLY A 202 15.35 -9.02 14.78
N VAL A 203 16.37 -9.52 15.47
CA VAL A 203 17.23 -8.72 16.35
C VAL A 203 18.68 -8.96 15.97
N ALA A 204 19.43 -7.88 15.81
CA ALA A 204 20.81 -7.91 15.32
C ALA A 204 21.76 -7.15 16.24
N LYS A 205 23.04 -7.55 16.24
CA LYS A 205 24.12 -6.69 16.72
C LYS A 205 24.23 -5.43 15.87
N ALA A 206 24.84 -4.38 16.42
CA ALA A 206 24.94 -3.09 15.75
C ALA A 206 25.68 -3.11 14.41
N ASP A 207 26.53 -4.12 14.17
CA ASP A 207 27.26 -4.35 12.91
C ASP A 207 26.52 -5.29 11.93
N PHE A 208 25.31 -5.76 12.29
CA PHE A 208 24.50 -6.71 11.53
C PHE A 208 25.16 -8.05 11.20
N THR A 209 26.31 -8.39 11.81
CA THR A 209 27.02 -9.65 11.55
C THR A 209 26.33 -10.84 12.23
N THR A 210 25.66 -10.57 13.35
CA THR A 210 24.86 -11.55 14.09
C THR A 210 23.40 -11.11 14.08
N ILE A 211 22.55 -11.95 13.48
CA ILE A 211 21.10 -11.74 13.42
C ILE A 211 20.40 -13.00 13.93
N THR A 212 19.42 -12.81 14.80
CA THR A 212 18.56 -13.86 15.32
C THR A 212 17.10 -13.40 15.31
N GLN A 213 16.18 -14.28 15.68
CA GLN A 213 14.75 -14.00 15.65
C GLN A 213 14.20 -13.86 17.06
N VAL A 214 13.38 -12.83 17.28
CA VAL A 214 12.65 -12.64 18.53
C VAL A 214 11.47 -13.61 18.57
N GLN A 215 11.41 -14.41 19.62
CA GLN A 215 10.28 -15.29 19.90
C GLN A 215 9.23 -14.56 20.74
N ARG A 216 9.70 -13.78 21.71
CA ARG A 216 8.83 -13.05 22.64
C ARG A 216 9.61 -11.95 23.36
N VAL A 217 8.91 -10.89 23.75
CA VAL A 217 9.43 -9.88 24.69
C VAL A 217 8.66 -9.88 26.00
N GLN A 218 9.33 -9.54 27.09
CA GLN A 218 8.73 -9.39 28.41
C GLN A 218 9.10 -8.03 29.00
N SER A 219 8.07 -7.24 29.30
CA SER A 219 8.20 -5.98 30.03
C SER A 219 8.46 -6.26 31.51
N ALA A 220 9.70 -6.63 31.81
CA ALA A 220 10.24 -6.84 33.16
C ALA A 220 11.43 -5.87 33.39
N GLN A 221 12.00 -5.89 34.59
CA GLN A 221 13.26 -5.19 34.91
C GLN A 221 14.29 -6.23 35.41
N PRO A 222 15.34 -6.55 34.64
CA PRO A 222 15.64 -6.04 33.29
C PRO A 222 14.60 -6.51 32.25
N PHE A 223 14.50 -5.78 31.14
CA PHE A 223 13.71 -6.17 29.99
C PHE A 223 14.24 -7.49 29.41
N ILE A 224 13.34 -8.39 29.02
CA ILE A 224 13.72 -9.72 28.54
C ILE A 224 13.31 -9.87 27.08
N VAL A 225 14.26 -10.32 26.25
CA VAL A 225 14.03 -10.72 24.86
C VAL A 225 14.37 -12.19 24.75
N ASP A 226 13.34 -13.03 24.59
CA ASP A 226 13.55 -14.44 24.25
C ASP A 226 13.78 -14.52 22.74
N VAL A 227 14.91 -15.10 22.35
CA VAL A 227 15.40 -15.18 20.97
C VAL A 227 15.66 -16.64 20.57
N ARG A 228 15.65 -16.93 19.27
CA ARG A 228 15.96 -18.28 18.76
C ARG A 228 17.37 -18.74 19.15
N SER A 229 18.33 -17.82 19.17
CA SER A 229 19.72 -18.04 19.61
C SER A 229 20.33 -16.72 20.06
N SER A 230 21.11 -16.75 21.13
CA SER A 230 21.93 -15.63 21.62
C SER A 230 23.42 -15.79 21.25
N ALA A 231 23.78 -16.82 20.49
CA ALA A 231 25.16 -17.02 20.05
C ALA A 231 25.67 -15.79 19.28
N GLY A 232 26.87 -15.33 19.60
CA GLY A 232 27.49 -14.13 19.01
C GLY A 232 27.17 -12.81 19.72
N PHE A 233 26.19 -12.79 20.63
CA PHE A 233 25.89 -11.64 21.48
C PHE A 233 26.68 -11.69 22.80
N GLU A 234 27.21 -10.55 23.21
CA GLU A 234 28.06 -10.38 24.38
C GLU A 234 27.63 -9.18 25.24
N GLN A 235 28.15 -9.12 26.45
CA GLN A 235 27.94 -7.96 27.33
C GLN A 235 28.46 -6.68 26.65
N GLY A 236 27.70 -5.59 26.75
CA GLY A 236 28.04 -4.29 26.17
C GLY A 236 27.61 -4.14 24.72
N ASP A 237 27.18 -5.21 24.05
CA ASP A 237 26.69 -5.11 22.68
C ASP A 237 25.44 -4.22 22.61
N THR A 238 25.45 -3.31 21.64
CA THR A 238 24.23 -2.66 21.16
C THR A 238 23.53 -3.58 20.18
N PHE A 239 22.21 -3.70 20.33
CA PHE A 239 21.38 -4.47 19.42
C PHE A 239 20.21 -3.65 18.87
N TYR A 240 19.74 -4.03 17.69
CA TYR A 240 18.64 -3.40 16.96
C TYR A 240 17.51 -4.38 16.72
N TYR A 241 16.25 -3.94 16.89
CA TYR A 241 15.09 -4.65 16.37
C TYR A 241 14.87 -4.25 14.92
N LEU A 242 14.79 -5.25 14.04
CA LEU A 242 14.66 -5.07 12.60
C LEU A 242 13.19 -5.18 12.21
N ASP A 243 12.69 -4.28 11.37
CA ASP A 243 11.30 -4.36 10.92
C ASP A 243 11.09 -5.44 9.86
N LEU A 244 12.12 -5.64 9.03
CA LEU A 244 12.16 -6.52 7.86
C LEU A 244 13.26 -7.56 8.00
N ARG A 245 13.11 -8.72 7.37
CA ARG A 245 14.14 -9.76 7.25
C ARG A 245 14.07 -10.50 5.91
N PRO A 246 15.16 -11.18 5.50
CA PRO A 246 15.08 -12.15 4.41
C PRO A 246 13.98 -13.21 4.66
N GLY A 247 13.24 -13.54 3.61
CA GLY A 247 12.09 -14.44 3.63
C GLY A 247 10.74 -13.78 3.94
N ASP A 248 10.72 -12.47 4.26
CA ASP A 248 9.45 -11.74 4.31
C ASP A 248 8.89 -11.57 2.89
N SER A 249 7.58 -11.63 2.73
CA SER A 249 6.93 -11.38 1.45
C SER A 249 6.66 -9.88 1.28
N PHE A 250 6.49 -9.45 0.03
CA PHE A 250 6.06 -8.09 -0.26
C PHE A 250 4.93 -8.04 -1.29
N VAL A 251 4.19 -6.94 -1.28
CA VAL A 251 3.21 -6.59 -2.31
C VAL A 251 3.29 -5.11 -2.65
N ILE A 252 3.28 -4.81 -3.94
CA ILE A 252 3.11 -3.47 -4.52
C ILE A 252 1.84 -3.51 -5.35
N ARG A 253 0.79 -2.86 -4.89
CA ARG A 253 -0.52 -2.87 -5.57
C ARG A 253 -0.50 -1.94 -6.77
N ASN A 254 -0.97 -2.44 -7.91
CA ASN A 254 -1.08 -1.61 -9.10
C ASN A 254 -2.42 -0.87 -9.14
N TRP A 255 -2.37 0.33 -9.72
CA TRP A 255 -3.55 1.16 -9.90
C TRP A 255 -3.48 1.96 -11.20
N ALA A 256 -4.65 2.40 -11.66
CA ALA A 256 -4.79 3.27 -12.81
C ALA A 256 -5.88 4.31 -12.60
N ALA A 257 -5.66 5.51 -13.12
CA ALA A 257 -6.60 6.62 -13.18
C ALA A 257 -6.70 7.11 -14.62
N LEU A 258 -7.89 7.03 -15.20
CA LEU A 258 -8.21 7.42 -16.57
C LEU A 258 -9.09 8.67 -16.56
N THR A 259 -8.81 9.60 -17.46
CA THR A 259 -9.75 10.64 -17.89
C THR A 259 -9.92 10.60 -19.40
N VAL A 260 -11.15 10.73 -19.87
CA VAL A 260 -11.51 10.81 -21.29
C VAL A 260 -12.10 12.19 -21.56
N ALA A 261 -11.50 12.93 -22.48
CA ALA A 261 -11.97 14.25 -22.89
C ALA A 261 -13.15 14.16 -23.87
N ASP A 262 -13.78 15.30 -24.15
CA ASP A 262 -14.93 15.37 -25.07
C ASP A 262 -14.59 15.08 -26.52
N ASP A 263 -13.33 15.26 -26.92
CA ASP A 263 -12.82 14.86 -28.23
C ASP A 263 -12.47 13.36 -28.32
N GLY A 264 -12.66 12.60 -27.24
CA GLY A 264 -12.35 11.18 -27.15
C GLY A 264 -10.89 10.86 -26.82
N SER A 265 -10.02 11.87 -26.67
CA SER A 265 -8.65 11.64 -26.20
C SER A 265 -8.65 11.10 -24.77
N ALA A 266 -7.72 10.18 -24.48
CA ALA A 266 -7.61 9.48 -23.21
C ALA A 266 -6.23 9.72 -22.57
N GLU A 267 -6.25 10.16 -21.32
CA GLU A 267 -5.05 10.26 -20.48
C GLU A 267 -5.14 9.25 -19.35
N VAL A 268 -4.07 8.49 -19.14
CA VAL A 268 -3.99 7.49 -18.06
C VAL A 268 -2.77 7.75 -17.21
N VAL A 269 -2.96 7.81 -15.90
CA VAL A 269 -1.88 7.67 -14.92
C VAL A 269 -1.95 6.26 -14.36
N ALA A 270 -0.87 5.48 -14.45
CA ALA A 270 -0.87 4.09 -14.00
C ALA A 270 0.48 3.67 -13.42
N THR A 271 0.50 2.59 -12.64
CA THR A 271 1.74 2.01 -12.10
C THR A 271 2.25 0.81 -12.90
N ASP A 272 1.58 0.47 -14.00
CA ASP A 272 1.94 -0.64 -14.87
C ASP A 272 1.52 -0.36 -16.33
N ASP A 273 1.89 -1.26 -17.25
CA ASP A 273 1.53 -1.16 -18.67
C ASP A 273 0.01 -1.26 -18.84
N VAL A 274 -0.55 -0.40 -19.71
CA VAL A 274 -1.99 -0.20 -19.86
C VAL A 274 -2.49 -0.70 -21.21
N GLU A 275 -3.58 -1.47 -21.19
CA GLU A 275 -4.44 -1.69 -22.34
C GLU A 275 -5.82 -1.05 -22.11
N LEU A 276 -6.26 -0.22 -23.06
CA LEU A 276 -7.50 0.55 -22.97
C LEU A 276 -8.40 0.26 -24.16
N THR A 277 -9.68 0.00 -23.87
CA THR A 277 -10.76 -0.09 -24.85
C THR A 277 -11.87 0.90 -24.51
N ILE A 278 -12.30 1.70 -25.48
CA ILE A 278 -13.43 2.63 -25.37
C ILE A 278 -14.33 2.42 -26.60
N ALA A 279 -15.65 2.37 -26.39
CA ALA A 279 -16.63 2.05 -27.42
C ALA A 279 -16.30 0.77 -28.21
N GLY A 280 -15.69 -0.22 -27.54
CA GLY A 280 -15.27 -1.49 -28.16
C GLY A 280 -14.05 -1.41 -29.08
N GLN A 281 -13.36 -0.27 -29.14
CA GLN A 281 -12.13 -0.09 -29.91
C GLN A 281 -10.92 0.09 -29.00
N ARG A 282 -9.78 -0.50 -29.36
CA ARG A 282 -8.52 -0.25 -28.67
C ARG A 282 -8.11 1.21 -28.87
N VAL A 283 -7.78 1.89 -27.79
CA VAL A 283 -7.36 3.29 -27.79
C VAL A 283 -5.92 3.38 -27.32
N GLU A 284 -5.09 4.12 -28.05
CA GLU A 284 -3.78 4.53 -27.56
C GLU A 284 -3.96 5.71 -26.60
N ALA A 285 -3.75 5.46 -25.31
CA ALA A 285 -3.81 6.49 -24.28
C ALA A 285 -2.46 7.18 -24.10
N ALA A 286 -2.49 8.46 -23.76
CA ALA A 286 -1.31 9.15 -23.23
C ALA A 286 -1.07 8.65 -21.80
N VAL A 287 -0.17 7.67 -21.66
CA VAL A 287 0.19 7.09 -20.36
C VAL A 287 1.25 7.95 -19.69
N ARG A 288 1.02 8.30 -18.42
CA ARG A 288 1.96 9.00 -17.55
C ARG A 288 2.21 8.17 -16.31
N TRP A 289 3.42 8.29 -15.79
CA TRP A 289 3.78 7.68 -14.52
C TRP A 289 3.47 8.62 -13.35
N PRO A 290 3.12 8.09 -12.17
CA PRO A 290 2.99 8.90 -10.97
C PRO A 290 4.32 9.60 -10.71
N SER A 291 4.35 10.92 -10.88
CA SER A 291 5.49 11.76 -10.51
C SER A 291 5.16 12.45 -9.20
N GLY A 292 6.12 12.43 -8.26
CA GLY A 292 6.11 13.29 -7.08
C GLY A 292 6.61 14.68 -7.39
#